data_AF-A0A0J5GUM1-F1
#
_entry.id   AF-A0A0J5GUM1-F1
#
_cell.length_a   1.000
_cell.length_b   1.000
_cell.length_c   1.000
_cell.angle_alpha   90.00
_cell.angle_beta   90.00
_cell.angle_gamma   90.00
#
_symmetry.space_group_name_H-M   'P 1'
#
loop_
_entity.id
_entity.type
_entity.pdbx_description
1 polymer ?
#
loop_
_entity_poly.entity_id
_entity_poly.type
_entity_poly.pdbx_seq_one_letter_code
_entity_poly.pdbx_strand_id
1 'polypeptide(L)'
;MNEKLDKKLQSLPMTKLREEKKDLLHQAIMEHKEEHKRGGWLTNIKSAAVLTVSAVAIALFSFILFTGSEGEAPRSSAPEEEKVYEDYVSYLKTIEVHDQVSAERDFIGNNGALGRYHGQVLPGSYYANGMELQTSEDPMGINMHYKVTEETSATGFEKEAFHVSNLPWTLIFNATAYFTFFQNGEYVTFHIDYLGDNQTYTIRRLQVEDLYERDVREFQAKRELWEAEVINNTLSNEKKVKDFMEAIRVSNALSSEPEKVTTSSKSYVEVDGKRYLVPSEMHSAPSKVEGKEEVYTFADMLDEFYDKGWGEQVQVSRNFEMWETIKVGGELQSIAYDETSGQSTLSFAPEESHIMIFDGDLTSTFEPGEELVFEFQFVPLIDESYEFVHLDYDAALLSGEELNIEEYLIGE
;
A
#
# COMPACT_ATOMS: atom_id res chain seq x y z
N MET A 1 40.00 -2.69 -23.72
CA MET A 1 38.84 -2.31 -22.89
C MET A 1 38.30 -0.96 -23.37
N ASN A 2 37.87 -0.84 -24.65
CA ASN A 2 37.26 0.42 -25.13
C ASN A 2 36.35 0.30 -26.37
N GLU A 3 36.51 -0.69 -27.26
CA GLU A 3 35.65 -0.78 -28.46
C GLU A 3 34.17 -1.08 -28.21
N LYS A 4 33.85 -1.74 -27.10
CA LYS A 4 32.47 -2.13 -26.76
C LYS A 4 31.68 -1.01 -26.08
N LEU A 5 32.38 -0.05 -25.47
CA LEU A 5 31.79 1.12 -24.81
C LEU A 5 31.56 2.23 -25.84
N ASP A 6 32.53 2.47 -26.73
CA ASP A 6 32.42 3.46 -27.82
C ASP A 6 31.28 3.15 -28.79
N LYS A 7 31.06 1.86 -29.12
CA LYS A 7 29.92 1.46 -29.96
C LYS A 7 28.57 1.64 -29.28
N LYS A 8 28.52 1.65 -27.95
CA LYS A 8 27.29 1.83 -27.16
C LYS A 8 26.95 3.31 -26.98
N LEU A 9 27.97 4.17 -26.85
CA LEU A 9 27.83 5.63 -26.78
C LEU A 9 27.40 6.24 -28.12
N GLN A 10 27.84 5.68 -29.25
CA GLN A 10 27.45 6.13 -30.60
C GLN A 10 26.03 5.73 -31.01
N SER A 11 25.36 4.86 -30.25
CA SER A 11 24.00 4.37 -30.54
C SER A 11 22.93 4.98 -29.63
N LEU A 12 23.28 5.92 -28.75
CA LEU A 12 22.32 6.60 -27.88
C LEU A 12 21.63 7.73 -28.66
N PRO A 13 20.30 7.89 -28.54
CA PRO A 13 19.63 9.08 -29.04
C PRO A 13 20.20 10.33 -28.33
N MET A 14 20.47 11.40 -29.08
CA MET A 14 21.04 12.61 -28.51
C MET A 14 20.05 13.23 -27.51
N THR A 15 20.53 13.51 -26.30
CA THR A 15 19.81 14.31 -25.31
C THR A 15 19.50 15.70 -25.87
N LYS A 16 18.29 16.22 -25.61
CA LYS A 16 17.86 17.58 -25.99
C LYS A 16 18.62 18.69 -25.23
N LEU A 17 19.48 18.33 -24.27
CA LEU A 17 20.30 19.24 -23.46
C LEU A 17 21.35 19.99 -24.30
N ARG A 18 21.40 21.32 -24.15
CA ARG A 18 22.37 22.19 -24.85
C ARG A 18 23.82 21.92 -24.42
N GLU A 19 24.73 21.87 -25.39
CA GLU A 19 26.15 21.49 -25.22
C GLU A 19 26.92 22.29 -24.16
N GLU A 20 26.69 23.61 -24.03
CA GLU A 20 27.39 24.46 -23.05
C GLU A 20 27.20 24.02 -21.59
N LYS A 21 26.11 23.30 -21.27
CA LYS A 21 25.85 22.80 -19.90
C LYS A 21 26.43 21.40 -19.65
N LYS A 22 26.77 20.64 -20.70
CA LYS A 22 27.44 19.33 -20.58
C LYS A 22 28.89 19.50 -20.10
N ASP A 23 29.58 20.52 -20.62
CA ASP A 23 30.98 20.83 -20.27
C ASP A 23 31.13 21.35 -18.84
N LEU A 24 30.17 22.15 -18.36
CA LEU A 24 30.12 22.64 -16.96
C LEU A 24 29.93 21.49 -15.96
N LEU A 25 29.10 20.50 -16.30
CA LEU A 25 28.89 19.30 -15.48
C LEU A 25 30.18 18.45 -15.41
N HIS A 26 30.83 18.25 -16.56
CA HIS A 26 32.03 17.42 -16.67
C HIS A 26 33.21 17.96 -15.85
N GLN A 27 33.37 19.29 -15.80
CA GLN A 27 34.49 19.92 -15.09
C GLN A 27 34.31 19.86 -13.56
N ALA A 28 33.08 19.97 -13.05
CA ALA A 28 32.78 19.84 -11.63
C ALA A 28 33.02 18.40 -11.11
N ILE A 29 32.79 17.39 -11.95
CA ILE A 29 32.96 15.96 -11.64
C ILE A 29 34.45 15.58 -11.48
N MET A 30 35.35 16.25 -12.20
CA MET A 30 36.77 15.89 -12.21
C MET A 30 37.56 16.44 -11.01
N GLU A 31 37.11 17.52 -10.37
CA GLU A 31 37.81 18.12 -9.21
C GLU A 31 37.57 17.37 -7.89
N HIS A 32 36.57 16.49 -7.79
CA HIS A 32 36.18 15.86 -6.52
C HIS A 32 36.81 14.46 -6.29
N LYS A 33 37.68 13.98 -7.18
CA LYS A 33 38.12 12.57 -7.26
C LYS A 33 39.45 12.20 -6.54
N GLU A 34 40.07 13.12 -5.81
CA GLU A 34 41.31 12.84 -5.07
C GLU A 34 41.15 12.90 -3.55
N GLU A 35 40.45 11.94 -2.93
CA GLU A 35 40.87 11.42 -1.62
C GLU A 35 40.16 10.10 -1.22
N HIS A 36 40.96 9.20 -0.66
CA HIS A 36 40.65 7.93 0.03
C HIS A 36 40.38 6.62 -0.76
N LYS A 37 41.47 5.82 -0.86
CA LYS A 37 41.51 4.36 -1.10
C LYS A 37 42.04 3.62 0.13
N ARG A 38 41.44 2.44 0.43
CA ARG A 38 41.97 1.16 1.03
C ARG A 38 41.04 0.61 2.13
N GLY A 39 40.63 -0.66 2.18
CA GLY A 39 40.79 -1.82 1.29
C GLY A 39 40.33 -3.16 1.93
N GLY A 40 40.02 -4.18 1.09
CA GLY A 40 40.00 -5.67 1.27
C GLY A 40 39.24 -6.34 2.45
N TRP A 41 38.75 -7.59 2.44
CA TRP A 41 38.98 -8.79 1.59
C TRP A 41 38.04 -9.98 2.03
N LEU A 42 37.38 -10.67 1.06
CA LEU A 42 36.93 -12.12 0.91
C LEU A 42 36.34 -12.95 2.11
N THR A 43 35.51 -14.01 2.04
CA THR A 43 34.87 -14.88 1.00
C THR A 43 33.84 -15.86 1.63
N ASN A 44 32.78 -16.18 0.87
CA ASN A 44 32.00 -17.43 0.69
C ASN A 44 32.20 -18.68 1.59
N ILE A 45 31.09 -19.41 1.86
CA ILE A 45 30.87 -20.85 1.55
C ILE A 45 29.36 -21.21 1.73
N LYS A 46 28.82 -22.03 0.81
CA LYS A 46 27.45 -22.61 0.80
C LYS A 46 27.43 -24.08 1.26
N SER A 47 26.22 -24.46 1.73
CA SER A 47 25.50 -25.76 1.61
C SER A 47 26.00 -27.02 2.33
N ALA A 48 25.13 -27.65 3.14
CA ALA A 48 24.33 -28.82 2.74
C ALA A 48 23.53 -29.46 3.90
N ALA A 49 22.22 -29.62 3.65
CA ALA A 49 21.41 -30.84 3.82
C ALA A 49 20.80 -31.28 5.19
N VAL A 50 19.52 -31.67 5.04
CA VAL A 50 18.72 -32.69 5.77
C VAL A 50 17.97 -32.24 7.04
N LEU A 51 16.64 -32.18 6.98
CA LEU A 51 15.74 -33.19 7.60
C LEU A 51 14.26 -32.97 7.25
N THR A 52 13.73 -33.94 6.53
CA THR A 52 12.30 -34.32 6.43
C THR A 52 11.72 -34.76 7.77
N VAL A 53 10.39 -34.61 7.93
CA VAL A 53 9.41 -35.18 8.91
C VAL A 53 8.57 -34.00 9.45
N SER A 54 7.30 -33.75 9.12
CA SER A 54 6.17 -34.67 8.97
C SER A 54 5.05 -34.07 8.10
N ALA A 55 4.74 -34.72 6.98
CA ALA A 55 3.39 -34.72 6.45
C ALA A 55 2.58 -35.74 7.26
N VAL A 56 1.69 -35.29 8.15
CA VAL A 56 0.47 -35.95 8.70
C VAL A 56 -0.02 -35.04 9.84
N ALA A 57 -0.86 -34.06 9.47
CA ALA A 57 -1.78 -33.28 10.33
C ALA A 57 -2.54 -32.22 9.51
N ILE A 58 -2.14 -31.99 8.25
CA ILE A 58 -2.91 -31.22 7.26
C ILE A 58 -3.98 -32.15 6.69
N ALA A 59 -5.24 -32.06 7.17
CA ALA A 59 -6.48 -32.45 6.44
C ALA A 59 -7.76 -32.60 7.30
N LEU A 60 -7.81 -32.19 8.58
CA LEU A 60 -9.05 -32.33 9.36
C LEU A 60 -9.35 -31.04 10.13
N PHE A 61 -9.92 -30.03 9.44
CA PHE A 61 -11.12 -29.28 9.86
C PHE A 61 -11.55 -28.15 8.90
N SER A 62 -11.21 -28.18 7.61
CA SER A 62 -11.64 -27.16 6.64
C SER A 62 -13.09 -27.27 6.14
N PHE A 63 -14.01 -27.89 6.89
CA PHE A 63 -15.39 -28.10 6.42
C PHE A 63 -16.40 -27.98 7.58
N ILE A 64 -16.88 -26.77 7.86
CA ILE A 64 -18.29 -26.58 8.20
C ILE A 64 -18.91 -25.90 7.00
N LEU A 65 -19.50 -26.73 6.15
CA LEU A 65 -20.43 -26.32 5.11
C LEU A 65 -21.50 -25.43 5.74
N PHE A 66 -21.64 -24.24 5.15
CA PHE A 66 -22.91 -23.55 5.02
C PHE A 66 -23.90 -24.49 4.32
N THR A 67 -24.54 -25.41 5.05
CA THR A 67 -25.76 -26.06 4.58
C THR A 67 -26.91 -25.12 4.91
N GLY A 68 -27.23 -24.23 3.97
CA GLY A 68 -28.34 -23.31 4.07
C GLY A 68 -28.64 -22.65 2.73
N SER A 69 -29.24 -23.43 1.82
CA SER A 69 -29.91 -23.04 0.57
C SER A 69 -29.12 -22.26 -0.49
N GLU A 70 -28.99 -22.86 -1.66
CA GLU A 70 -28.94 -22.16 -2.94
C GLU A 70 -30.07 -21.11 -3.02
N GLY A 71 -29.71 -19.86 -3.34
CA GLY A 71 -30.64 -18.81 -3.73
C GLY A 71 -30.77 -17.64 -2.74
N GLU A 72 -30.17 -16.51 -3.13
CA GLU A 72 -30.29 -15.16 -2.56
C GLU A 72 -29.51 -14.87 -1.25
N ALA A 73 -28.61 -13.88 -1.36
CA ALA A 73 -28.07 -13.14 -0.22
C ALA A 73 -29.23 -12.59 0.64
N PRO A 74 -29.08 -12.48 1.97
CA PRO A 74 -30.14 -11.95 2.81
C PRO A 74 -30.48 -10.53 2.35
N ARG A 75 -31.63 -10.38 1.70
CA ARG A 75 -32.24 -9.07 1.44
C ARG A 75 -32.62 -8.47 2.79
N SER A 76 -31.79 -7.56 3.29
CA SER A 76 -32.26 -6.54 4.22
C SER A 76 -33.20 -5.62 3.42
N SER A 77 -34.50 -5.81 3.61
CA SER A 77 -35.55 -4.98 3.00
C SER A 77 -35.86 -3.79 3.90
N ALA A 78 -34.99 -2.78 3.87
CA ALA A 78 -35.28 -1.39 4.18
C ALA A 78 -34.14 -0.55 3.57
N PRO A 79 -34.39 0.63 2.96
CA PRO A 79 -33.31 1.56 2.72
C PRO A 79 -32.82 2.00 4.10
N GLU A 80 -31.69 1.47 4.56
CA GLU A 80 -30.99 2.06 5.68
C GLU A 80 -30.64 3.48 5.26
N GLU A 81 -31.23 4.46 5.95
CA GLU A 81 -30.83 5.87 5.80
C GLU A 81 -29.31 5.90 5.91
N GLU A 82 -28.65 6.41 4.87
CA GLU A 82 -27.19 6.49 4.78
C GLU A 82 -26.71 7.31 5.98
N LYS A 83 -26.25 6.63 7.03
CA LYS A 83 -25.76 7.28 8.24
C LYS A 83 -24.49 8.02 7.86
N VAL A 84 -24.55 9.35 7.88
CA VAL A 84 -23.39 10.21 7.65
C VAL A 84 -22.57 10.22 8.92
N TYR A 85 -21.33 9.78 8.84
CA TYR A 85 -20.36 9.82 9.94
C TYR A 85 -19.31 10.90 9.64
N GLU A 86 -18.86 11.62 10.66
CA GLU A 86 -17.87 12.70 10.50
C GLU A 86 -16.46 12.16 10.20
N ASP A 87 -16.11 11.01 10.76
CA ASP A 87 -14.84 10.31 10.55
C ASP A 87 -14.97 8.79 10.80
N TYR A 88 -13.92 8.04 10.47
CA TYR A 88 -13.90 6.57 10.63
C TYR A 88 -14.01 6.13 12.10
N VAL A 89 -13.47 6.90 13.05
CA VAL A 89 -13.57 6.57 14.49
C VAL A 89 -15.01 6.71 14.98
N SER A 90 -15.75 7.71 14.47
CA SER A 90 -17.16 7.92 14.73
C SER A 90 -18.01 6.78 14.17
N TYR A 91 -17.63 6.22 13.01
CA TYR A 91 -18.20 4.98 12.50
C TYR A 91 -17.97 3.81 13.47
N LEU A 92 -16.71 3.56 13.87
CA LEU A 92 -16.37 2.47 14.80
C LEU A 92 -17.09 2.58 16.15
N LYS A 93 -17.33 3.80 16.64
CA LYS A 93 -18.10 4.04 17.86
C LYS A 93 -19.55 3.54 17.78
N THR A 94 -20.12 3.44 16.58
CA THR A 94 -21.49 2.93 16.41
C THR A 94 -21.61 1.42 16.39
N ILE A 95 -20.48 0.71 16.41
CA ILE A 95 -20.44 -0.74 16.46
C ILE A 95 -20.65 -1.21 17.91
N GLU A 96 -21.85 -1.69 18.21
CA GLU A 96 -22.28 -2.07 19.56
C GLU A 96 -21.79 -3.46 19.98
N VAL A 97 -20.47 -3.65 20.12
CA VAL A 97 -19.86 -4.94 20.48
C VAL A 97 -20.39 -5.52 21.80
N HIS A 98 -20.70 -4.68 22.79
CA HIS A 98 -21.25 -5.10 24.10
C HIS A 98 -22.66 -5.67 24.05
N ASP A 99 -23.47 -5.24 23.08
CA ASP A 99 -24.88 -5.62 22.99
C ASP A 99 -25.06 -6.90 22.15
N GLN A 100 -24.01 -7.31 21.43
CA GLN A 100 -24.04 -8.42 20.47
C GLN A 100 -23.32 -9.68 20.98
N VAL A 101 -22.48 -9.57 22.02
CA VAL A 101 -21.58 -10.64 22.50
C VAL A 101 -21.81 -10.90 24.01
N SER A 102 -22.08 -12.15 24.37
CA SER A 102 -22.35 -12.60 25.73
C SER A 102 -21.15 -13.34 26.33
N ALA A 103 -20.52 -12.71 27.32
CA ALA A 103 -19.38 -13.23 28.09
C ALA A 103 -19.53 -14.68 28.59
N GLU A 104 -20.77 -15.10 28.91
CA GLU A 104 -21.05 -16.42 29.47
C GLU A 104 -21.11 -17.54 28.40
N ARG A 105 -21.23 -17.18 27.12
CA ARG A 105 -21.47 -18.14 26.02
C ARG A 105 -20.38 -18.10 24.95
N ASP A 106 -19.54 -17.07 24.93
CA ASP A 106 -18.68 -16.77 23.80
C ASP A 106 -17.21 -17.06 24.17
N PHE A 107 -16.78 -18.29 23.89
CA PHE A 107 -15.40 -18.76 24.05
C PHE A 107 -14.94 -19.45 22.76
N ILE A 108 -13.63 -19.55 22.55
CA ILE A 108 -13.02 -20.27 21.43
C ILE A 108 -13.36 -21.76 21.59
N GLY A 109 -14.33 -22.21 20.80
CA GLY A 109 -15.03 -23.50 20.94
C GLY A 109 -16.54 -23.40 20.73
N ASN A 110 -17.12 -22.20 20.82
CA ASN A 110 -18.48 -21.91 20.37
C ASN A 110 -18.45 -21.26 18.98
N ASN A 111 -18.41 -22.09 17.93
CA ASN A 111 -18.29 -21.65 16.55
C ASN A 111 -19.43 -20.71 16.10
N GLY A 112 -20.62 -20.84 16.70
CA GLY A 112 -21.78 -19.99 16.36
C GLY A 112 -21.61 -18.54 16.83
N ALA A 113 -21.03 -18.35 18.02
CA ALA A 113 -20.75 -17.03 18.57
C ALA A 113 -19.67 -16.31 17.76
N LEU A 114 -18.59 -17.01 17.42
CA LEU A 114 -17.50 -16.49 16.61
C LEU A 114 -17.95 -16.18 15.18
N GLY A 115 -18.73 -17.06 14.57
CA GLY A 115 -19.32 -16.86 13.24
C GLY A 115 -20.14 -15.56 13.15
N ARG A 116 -21.03 -15.34 14.12
CA ARG A 116 -21.80 -14.10 14.25
C ARG A 116 -20.89 -12.89 14.46
N TYR A 117 -19.90 -13.03 15.31
CA TYR A 117 -18.98 -11.95 15.63
C TYR A 117 -18.19 -11.47 14.39
N HIS A 118 -17.57 -12.40 13.67
CA HIS A 118 -16.81 -12.12 12.45
C HIS A 118 -17.67 -11.63 11.29
N GLY A 119 -18.83 -12.25 11.06
CA GLY A 119 -19.66 -11.98 9.89
C GLY A 119 -20.79 -10.96 10.10
N GLN A 120 -21.00 -10.43 11.31
CA GLN A 120 -22.13 -9.52 11.59
C GLN A 120 -21.82 -8.39 12.57
N VAL A 121 -20.72 -8.44 13.33
CA VAL A 121 -20.44 -7.45 14.39
C VAL A 121 -19.20 -6.63 14.08
N LEU A 122 -18.10 -7.26 13.65
CA LEU A 122 -16.86 -6.54 13.39
C LEU A 122 -16.95 -5.63 12.15
N PRO A 123 -16.27 -4.47 12.15
CA PRO A 123 -16.04 -3.72 10.91
C PRO A 123 -15.31 -4.63 9.90
N GLY A 124 -15.72 -4.50 8.63
CA GLY A 124 -15.31 -5.39 7.55
C GLY A 124 -16.09 -6.71 7.49
N SER A 125 -17.18 -6.85 8.25
CA SER A 125 -18.06 -8.03 8.26
C SER A 125 -18.59 -8.40 6.88
N TYR A 126 -18.84 -7.41 6.01
CA TYR A 126 -19.27 -7.64 4.63
C TYR A 126 -18.25 -8.41 3.79
N TYR A 127 -16.98 -8.37 4.19
CA TYR A 127 -15.88 -9.04 3.53
C TYR A 127 -15.50 -10.35 4.22
N ALA A 128 -16.19 -10.75 5.30
CA ALA A 128 -15.87 -11.97 6.05
C ALA A 128 -15.93 -13.21 5.14
N ASN A 129 -14.79 -13.88 5.00
CA ASN A 129 -14.59 -15.04 4.13
C ASN A 129 -14.12 -16.28 4.92
N GLY A 130 -14.74 -16.51 6.08
CA GLY A 130 -14.47 -17.66 6.94
C GLY A 130 -13.49 -17.40 8.07
N MET A 131 -13.31 -18.42 8.91
CA MET A 131 -12.41 -18.40 10.07
C MET A 131 -11.89 -19.80 10.37
N GLU A 132 -10.72 -19.87 11.00
CA GLU A 132 -10.13 -21.12 11.48
C GLU A 132 -9.76 -20.99 12.95
N LEU A 133 -10.23 -21.93 13.77
CA LEU A 133 -9.89 -21.97 15.18
C LEU A 133 -8.64 -22.80 15.38
N GLN A 134 -7.63 -22.20 16.01
CA GLN A 134 -6.38 -22.85 16.35
C GLN A 134 -6.45 -23.28 17.83
N THR A 135 -7.12 -24.42 18.07
CA THR A 135 -7.36 -24.94 19.44
C THR A 135 -6.50 -26.14 19.81
N SER A 136 -5.77 -26.71 18.84
CA SER A 136 -4.92 -27.89 19.04
C SER A 136 -3.51 -27.55 19.51
N GLU A 137 -3.11 -26.28 19.46
CA GLU A 137 -1.79 -25.79 19.80
C GLU A 137 -1.88 -24.64 20.82
N ASP A 138 -0.88 -24.53 21.70
CA ASP A 138 -0.73 -23.46 22.69
C ASP A 138 0.36 -22.49 22.20
N PRO A 139 0.12 -21.17 22.09
CA PRO A 139 -1.12 -20.46 22.41
C PRO A 139 -2.31 -20.81 21.52
N MET A 140 -3.53 -20.82 22.10
CA MET A 140 -4.76 -20.89 21.32
C MET A 140 -5.02 -19.56 20.59
N GLY A 141 -5.58 -19.62 19.39
CA GLY A 141 -5.91 -18.42 18.61
C GLY A 141 -6.95 -18.65 17.53
N ILE A 142 -7.14 -17.65 16.68
CA ILE A 142 -8.06 -17.70 15.55
C ILE A 142 -7.43 -17.04 14.32
N ASN A 143 -7.66 -17.64 13.15
CA ASN A 143 -7.43 -17.02 11.85
C ASN A 143 -8.77 -16.48 11.34
N MET A 144 -8.86 -15.18 11.07
CA MET A 144 -10.02 -14.52 10.50
C MET A 144 -9.70 -14.17 9.05
N HIS A 145 -10.51 -14.66 8.10
CA HIS A 145 -10.30 -14.42 6.68
C HIS A 145 -11.29 -13.37 6.17
N TYR A 146 -10.78 -12.44 5.38
CA TYR A 146 -11.54 -11.41 4.70
C TYR A 146 -11.17 -11.39 3.22
N LYS A 147 -12.16 -11.09 2.36
CA LYS A 147 -11.96 -10.98 0.92
C LYS A 147 -12.73 -9.77 0.37
N VAL A 148 -11.97 -8.79 -0.12
CA VAL A 148 -12.46 -7.61 -0.83
C VAL A 148 -12.28 -7.84 -2.32
N THR A 149 -13.35 -7.67 -3.08
CA THR A 149 -13.39 -7.81 -4.54
C THR A 149 -14.06 -6.58 -5.15
N GLU A 150 -13.90 -6.36 -6.45
CA GLU A 150 -14.64 -5.31 -7.16
C GLU A 150 -16.17 -5.52 -7.09
N GLU A 151 -16.61 -6.76 -6.90
CA GLU A 151 -18.03 -7.14 -6.83
C GLU A 151 -18.64 -7.00 -5.42
N THR A 152 -17.82 -6.81 -4.37
CA THR A 152 -18.34 -6.73 -3.00
C THR A 152 -19.01 -5.37 -2.73
N SER A 153 -20.29 -5.42 -2.35
CA SER A 153 -21.23 -4.29 -2.34
C SER A 153 -21.31 -3.51 -1.03
N ALA A 154 -20.23 -3.41 -0.25
CA ALA A 154 -20.23 -2.63 0.98
C ALA A 154 -20.39 -1.13 0.67
N THR A 155 -21.09 -0.40 1.54
CA THR A 155 -21.38 1.03 1.38
C THR A 155 -20.80 1.83 2.54
N GLY A 156 -20.57 3.14 2.33
CA GLY A 156 -20.01 4.03 3.35
C GLY A 156 -18.66 3.57 3.88
N PHE A 157 -18.38 3.85 5.15
CA PHE A 157 -17.10 3.50 5.79
C PHE A 157 -16.82 1.99 5.88
N GLU A 158 -17.84 1.14 5.81
CA GLU A 158 -17.64 -0.30 5.74
C GLU A 158 -16.95 -0.71 4.43
N LYS A 159 -17.17 0.04 3.33
CA LYS A 159 -16.43 -0.16 2.08
C LYS A 159 -14.93 0.01 2.29
N GLU A 160 -14.57 0.96 3.13
CA GLU A 160 -13.19 1.40 3.37
C GLU A 160 -12.53 0.66 4.55
N ALA A 161 -13.21 -0.30 5.19
CA ALA A 161 -12.72 -0.90 6.43
C ALA A 161 -11.31 -1.53 6.31
N PHE A 162 -10.99 -2.09 5.15
CA PHE A 162 -9.66 -2.64 4.84
C PHE A 162 -8.84 -1.80 3.86
N HIS A 163 -9.30 -0.59 3.52
CA HIS A 163 -8.49 0.37 2.77
C HIS A 163 -7.31 0.84 3.63
N VAL A 164 -6.18 1.18 2.99
CA VAL A 164 -4.92 1.54 3.68
C VAL A 164 -5.09 2.66 4.71
N SER A 165 -6.01 3.60 4.47
CA SER A 165 -6.29 4.73 5.37
C SER A 165 -6.95 4.31 6.69
N ASN A 166 -7.70 3.21 6.71
CA ASN A 166 -8.53 2.79 7.85
C ASN A 166 -8.09 1.45 8.45
N LEU A 167 -7.30 0.66 7.71
CA LEU A 167 -6.82 -0.66 8.10
C LEU A 167 -6.21 -0.71 9.51
N PRO A 168 -5.32 0.22 9.94
CA PRO A 168 -4.80 0.25 11.30
C PRO A 168 -5.89 0.27 12.39
N TRP A 169 -6.89 1.12 12.21
CA TRP A 169 -7.99 1.28 13.17
C TRP A 169 -8.88 0.03 13.21
N THR A 170 -9.16 -0.55 12.05
CA THR A 170 -9.92 -1.80 11.93
C THR A 170 -9.23 -2.95 12.64
N LEU A 171 -7.92 -3.14 12.41
CA LEU A 171 -7.15 -4.21 13.04
C LEU A 171 -7.12 -4.06 14.57
N ILE A 172 -6.88 -2.85 15.08
CA ILE A 172 -6.88 -2.56 16.52
C ILE A 172 -8.26 -2.82 17.11
N PHE A 173 -9.32 -2.27 16.51
CA PHE A 173 -10.68 -2.45 17.00
C PHE A 173 -11.07 -3.92 17.05
N ASN A 174 -10.84 -4.68 15.96
CA ASN A 174 -11.20 -6.09 15.86
C ASN A 174 -10.41 -6.95 16.85
N ALA A 175 -9.11 -6.69 17.02
CA ALA A 175 -8.29 -7.42 17.97
C ALA A 175 -8.69 -7.12 19.42
N THR A 176 -8.89 -5.85 19.77
CA THR A 176 -9.32 -5.44 21.11
C THR A 176 -10.67 -6.06 21.45
N ALA A 177 -11.65 -5.93 20.55
CA ALA A 177 -12.96 -6.52 20.77
C ALA A 177 -12.85 -8.05 20.90
N TYR A 178 -12.02 -8.72 20.08
CA TYR A 178 -11.84 -10.16 20.17
C TYR A 178 -11.29 -10.58 21.55
N PHE A 179 -10.20 -9.96 22.02
CA PHE A 179 -9.61 -10.32 23.30
C PHE A 179 -10.45 -9.89 24.52
N THR A 180 -11.29 -8.87 24.37
CA THR A 180 -12.26 -8.49 25.40
C THR A 180 -13.33 -9.57 25.60
N PHE A 181 -13.86 -10.14 24.51
CA PHE A 181 -15.02 -11.03 24.60
C PHE A 181 -14.70 -12.53 24.54
N PHE A 182 -13.57 -12.93 23.95
CA PHE A 182 -13.16 -14.34 23.83
C PHE A 182 -12.00 -14.65 24.79
N GLN A 183 -12.34 -15.22 25.95
CA GLN A 183 -11.44 -15.30 27.11
C GLN A 183 -10.25 -16.27 26.99
N ASN A 184 -10.24 -17.19 26.02
CA ASN A 184 -9.20 -18.21 25.89
C ASN A 184 -8.29 -18.02 24.66
N GLY A 185 -8.37 -16.88 23.99
CA GLY A 185 -7.51 -16.54 22.85
C GLY A 185 -6.29 -15.73 23.27
N GLU A 186 -5.13 -16.12 22.77
CA GLU A 186 -3.87 -15.42 23.01
C GLU A 186 -3.35 -14.71 21.74
N TYR A 187 -3.87 -15.07 20.57
CA TYR A 187 -3.67 -14.33 19.33
C TYR A 187 -4.90 -14.35 18.41
N VAL A 188 -4.92 -13.39 17.49
CA VAL A 188 -5.79 -13.36 16.30
C VAL A 188 -4.93 -13.03 15.09
N THR A 189 -5.14 -13.75 14.00
CA THR A 189 -4.48 -13.52 12.71
C THR A 189 -5.53 -13.11 11.69
N PHE A 190 -5.38 -11.92 11.12
CA PHE A 190 -6.24 -11.38 10.08
C PHE A 190 -5.61 -11.67 8.72
N HIS A 191 -6.25 -12.50 7.91
CA HIS A 191 -5.89 -12.73 6.51
C HIS A 191 -6.83 -11.91 5.63
N ILE A 192 -6.30 -10.90 4.95
CA ILE A 192 -7.08 -9.96 4.15
C ILE A 192 -6.64 -10.12 2.70
N ASP A 193 -7.51 -10.70 1.87
CA ASP A 193 -7.38 -10.69 0.41
C ASP A 193 -8.03 -9.40 -0.10
N TYR A 194 -7.23 -8.37 -0.36
CA TYR A 194 -7.71 -7.08 -0.84
C TYR A 194 -7.47 -6.96 -2.34
N LEU A 195 -8.52 -7.14 -3.15
CA LEU A 195 -8.45 -7.09 -4.61
C LEU A 195 -7.37 -8.03 -5.19
N GLY A 196 -7.16 -9.20 -4.57
CA GLY A 196 -6.15 -10.17 -4.98
C GLY A 196 -4.83 -10.08 -4.20
N ASP A 197 -4.60 -8.99 -3.46
CA ASP A 197 -3.41 -8.81 -2.62
C ASP A 197 -3.64 -9.38 -1.21
N ASN A 198 -2.92 -10.45 -0.88
CA ASN A 198 -3.04 -11.12 0.43
C ASN A 198 -2.13 -10.47 1.47
N GLN A 199 -2.73 -9.90 2.52
CA GLN A 199 -2.06 -9.36 3.68
C GLN A 199 -2.37 -10.20 4.91
N THR A 200 -1.39 -10.37 5.81
CA THR A 200 -1.58 -11.14 7.05
C THR A 200 -1.06 -10.38 8.25
N TYR A 201 -1.92 -10.19 9.26
CA TYR A 201 -1.58 -9.48 10.48
C TYR A 201 -1.87 -10.38 11.69
N THR A 202 -0.83 -10.75 12.42
CA THR A 202 -1.00 -11.44 13.71
C THR A 202 -0.88 -10.44 14.85
N ILE A 203 -1.87 -10.41 15.72
CA ILE A 203 -1.91 -9.57 16.92
C ILE A 203 -2.10 -10.49 18.13
N ARG A 204 -1.29 -10.30 19.16
CA ARG A 204 -1.31 -11.05 20.42
C ARG A 204 -2.01 -10.25 21.51
N ARG A 205 -2.66 -10.96 22.43
CA ARG A 205 -3.36 -10.35 23.56
C ARG A 205 -2.45 -9.42 24.37
N LEU A 206 -1.24 -9.88 24.69
CA LEU A 206 -0.26 -9.08 25.44
C LEU A 206 0.08 -7.75 24.75
N GLN A 207 0.15 -7.72 23.42
CA GLN A 207 0.41 -6.46 22.70
C GLN A 207 -0.74 -5.48 22.90
N VAL A 208 -1.98 -5.97 22.84
CA VAL A 208 -3.17 -5.16 23.07
C VAL A 208 -3.26 -4.73 24.53
N GLU A 209 -2.94 -5.59 25.49
CA GLU A 209 -2.88 -5.25 26.90
C GLU A 209 -1.80 -4.20 27.21
N ASP A 210 -0.64 -4.27 26.55
CA ASP A 210 0.41 -3.25 26.63
C ASP A 210 -0.04 -1.91 26.05
N LEU A 211 -0.80 -1.91 24.94
CA LEU A 211 -1.36 -0.69 24.34
C LEU A 211 -2.28 0.07 25.32
N TYR A 212 -3.07 -0.65 26.12
CA TYR A 212 -3.99 -0.05 27.09
C TYR A 212 -3.41 0.02 28.51
N GLU A 213 -2.21 -0.54 28.73
CA GLU A 213 -1.59 -0.73 30.05
C GLU A 213 -2.52 -1.46 31.04
N ARG A 214 -3.34 -2.40 30.54
CA ARG A 214 -4.32 -3.15 31.35
C ARG A 214 -4.81 -4.44 30.69
N ASP A 215 -5.44 -5.28 31.50
CA ASP A 215 -6.19 -6.43 31.00
C ASP A 215 -7.41 -5.96 30.18
N VAL A 216 -7.42 -6.32 28.90
CA VAL A 216 -8.47 -5.98 27.93
C VAL A 216 -9.81 -6.62 28.23
N ARG A 217 -9.86 -7.66 29.07
CA ARG A 217 -11.10 -8.30 29.53
C ARG A 217 -11.86 -7.42 30.51
N GLU A 218 -11.21 -6.44 31.12
CA GLU A 218 -11.89 -5.46 31.97
C GLU A 218 -12.93 -4.63 31.21
N PHE A 219 -12.78 -4.47 29.90
CA PHE A 219 -13.73 -3.75 29.07
C PHE A 219 -15.07 -4.48 28.91
N GLN A 220 -15.10 -5.80 29.11
CA GLN A 220 -16.26 -6.66 28.82
C GLN A 220 -17.52 -6.19 29.57
N ALA A 221 -17.38 -5.84 30.85
CA ALA A 221 -18.51 -5.43 31.68
C ALA A 221 -18.68 -3.90 31.80
N LYS A 222 -17.74 -3.12 31.25
CA LYS A 222 -17.63 -1.67 31.50
C LYS A 222 -17.69 -0.89 30.19
N ARG A 223 -18.91 -0.69 29.65
CA ARG A 223 -19.15 0.08 28.41
C ARG A 223 -18.53 1.49 28.45
N GLU A 224 -18.64 2.17 29.59
CA GLU A 224 -18.02 3.49 29.80
C GLU A 224 -16.49 3.45 29.69
N LEU A 225 -15.86 2.36 30.15
CA LEU A 225 -14.41 2.19 30.08
C LEU A 225 -13.96 1.90 28.65
N TRP A 226 -14.72 1.09 27.90
CA TRP A 226 -14.48 0.87 26.47
C TRP A 226 -14.53 2.20 25.70
N GLU A 227 -15.59 2.98 25.91
CA GLU A 227 -15.74 4.26 25.23
C GLU A 227 -14.61 5.24 25.58
N ALA A 228 -14.24 5.35 26.87
CA ALA A 228 -13.17 6.23 27.30
C ALA A 228 -11.79 5.83 26.75
N GLU A 229 -11.46 4.54 26.78
CA GLU A 229 -10.08 4.08 26.52
C GLU A 229 -9.87 3.59 25.10
N VAL A 230 -10.79 2.77 24.58
CA VAL A 230 -10.67 2.19 23.25
C VAL A 230 -10.98 3.27 22.22
N ILE A 231 -12.15 3.91 22.32
CA ILE A 231 -12.60 4.89 21.34
C ILE A 231 -11.85 6.22 21.53
N ASN A 232 -12.09 6.91 22.65
CA ASN A 232 -11.72 8.32 22.80
C ASN A 232 -10.22 8.57 23.10
N ASN A 233 -9.51 7.59 23.68
CA ASN A 233 -8.09 7.74 24.05
C ASN A 233 -7.16 7.09 23.02
N THR A 234 -7.46 5.88 22.58
CA THR A 234 -6.58 5.12 21.68
C THR A 234 -6.92 5.33 20.21
N LEU A 235 -8.14 5.02 19.76
CA LEU A 235 -8.49 5.12 18.34
C LEU A 235 -8.56 6.57 17.82
N SER A 236 -8.97 7.52 18.68
CA SER A 236 -8.89 8.95 18.35
C SER A 236 -7.47 9.54 18.39
N ASN A 237 -6.44 8.76 18.77
CA ASN A 237 -5.06 9.21 18.82
C ASN A 237 -4.22 8.51 17.75
N GLU A 238 -4.08 9.17 16.61
CA GLU A 238 -3.35 8.66 15.44
C GLU A 238 -1.92 8.23 15.78
N LYS A 239 -1.22 8.94 16.68
CA LYS A 239 0.14 8.55 17.10
C LYS A 239 0.14 7.20 17.80
N LYS A 240 -0.80 6.95 18.73
CA LYS A 240 -0.90 5.65 19.42
C LYS A 240 -1.20 4.52 18.45
N VAL A 241 -2.10 4.75 17.49
CA VAL A 241 -2.42 3.78 16.43
C VAL A 241 -1.17 3.45 15.61
N LYS A 242 -0.45 4.46 15.13
CA LYS A 242 0.78 4.28 14.35
C LYS A 242 1.88 3.56 15.14
N ASP A 243 2.14 3.99 16.37
CA ASP A 243 3.14 3.38 17.25
C ASP A 243 2.83 1.89 17.49
N PHE A 244 1.55 1.56 17.71
CA PHE A 244 1.11 0.18 17.92
C PHE A 244 1.30 -0.69 16.66
N MET A 245 0.91 -0.18 15.50
CA MET A 245 1.10 -0.91 14.23
C MET A 245 2.59 -1.15 13.92
N GLU A 246 3.45 -0.18 14.22
CA GLU A 246 4.89 -0.34 14.08
C GLU A 246 5.44 -1.40 15.04
N ALA A 247 4.96 -1.42 16.29
CA ALA A 247 5.33 -2.45 17.26
C ALA A 247 4.90 -3.86 16.83
N ILE A 248 3.69 -4.01 16.26
CA ILE A 248 3.23 -5.28 15.67
C ILE A 248 4.14 -5.69 14.52
N ARG A 249 4.45 -4.76 13.60
CA ARG A 249 5.31 -5.01 12.45
C ARG A 249 6.68 -5.54 12.89
N VAL A 250 7.31 -4.89 13.87
CA VAL A 250 8.61 -5.30 14.43
C VAL A 250 8.51 -6.65 15.15
N SER A 251 7.46 -6.87 15.94
CA SER A 251 7.27 -8.12 16.69
C SER A 251 7.02 -9.33 15.79
N ASN A 252 6.21 -9.18 14.74
CA ASN A 252 5.94 -10.25 13.78
C ASN A 252 7.19 -10.62 12.97
N ALA A 253 8.03 -9.63 12.66
CA ALA A 253 9.32 -9.86 12.02
C ALA A 253 10.34 -10.62 12.91
N LEU A 254 10.21 -10.54 14.24
CA LEU A 254 11.09 -11.22 15.20
C LEU A 254 10.61 -12.64 15.58
N SER A 255 9.33 -12.98 15.34
CA SER A 255 8.72 -14.24 15.79
C SER A 255 8.74 -15.39 14.78
N SER A 256 9.20 -15.15 13.55
CA SER A 256 9.31 -16.14 12.48
C SER A 256 10.76 -16.63 12.33
N GLU A 257 11.01 -17.94 12.45
CA GLU A 257 12.19 -18.56 11.82
C GLU A 257 12.13 -18.34 10.30
N PRO A 258 13.28 -18.26 9.60
CA PRO A 258 13.45 -17.40 8.45
C PRO A 258 12.87 -18.01 7.17
N GLU A 259 11.57 -17.85 6.96
CA GLU A 259 11.07 -17.64 5.61
C GLU A 259 11.07 -16.13 5.35
N LYS A 260 12.15 -15.66 4.72
CA LYS A 260 12.34 -14.33 4.11
C LYS A 260 11.23 -13.30 4.41
N VAL A 261 11.23 -12.75 5.62
CA VAL A 261 10.56 -11.48 5.88
C VAL A 261 11.65 -10.43 5.93
N THR A 262 11.78 -9.72 4.81
CA THR A 262 12.64 -8.55 4.66
C THR A 262 12.17 -7.47 5.63
N THR A 263 12.80 -7.44 6.81
CA THR A 263 12.81 -6.26 7.66
C THR A 263 13.45 -5.13 6.87
N SER A 264 12.68 -4.11 6.56
CA SER A 264 13.26 -2.82 6.22
C SER A 264 12.57 -1.77 7.09
N SER A 265 13.34 -1.13 7.97
CA SER A 265 13.09 0.26 8.31
C SER A 265 13.33 1.08 7.05
N LYS A 266 12.53 2.11 6.76
CA LYS A 266 12.74 2.99 5.60
C LYS A 266 14.21 3.46 5.58
N SER A 267 14.93 3.06 4.55
CA SER A 267 16.29 3.50 4.29
C SER A 267 16.25 4.68 3.33
N TYR A 268 17.14 5.64 3.56
CA TYR A 268 17.26 6.81 2.70
C TYR A 268 18.67 6.87 2.14
N VAL A 269 18.77 7.30 0.88
CA VAL A 269 20.02 7.64 0.24
C VAL A 269 20.05 9.15 0.07
N GLU A 270 21.13 9.78 0.54
CA GLU A 270 21.33 11.21 0.41
C GLU A 270 22.23 11.47 -0.79
N VAL A 271 21.73 12.27 -1.73
CA VAL A 271 22.45 12.62 -2.96
C VAL A 271 22.18 14.09 -3.25
N ASP A 272 23.25 14.84 -3.47
CA ASP A 272 23.21 16.29 -3.68
C ASP A 272 22.43 17.06 -2.59
N GLY A 273 22.53 16.60 -1.34
CA GLY A 273 21.87 17.20 -0.17
C GLY A 273 20.35 16.99 -0.13
N LYS A 274 19.80 16.14 -1.02
CA LYS A 274 18.41 15.70 -0.99
C LYS A 274 18.34 14.24 -0.54
N ARG A 275 17.30 13.90 0.23
CA ARG A 275 17.06 12.54 0.74
C ARG A 275 16.02 11.84 -0.11
N TYR A 276 16.39 10.68 -0.65
CA TYR A 276 15.54 9.82 -1.45
C TYR A 276 15.23 8.54 -0.69
N LEU A 277 13.99 8.08 -0.80
CA LEU A 277 13.56 6.83 -0.18
C LEU A 277 14.08 5.66 -1.02
N VAL A 278 14.85 4.76 -0.39
CA VAL A 278 15.29 3.54 -1.05
C VAL A 278 14.10 2.61 -1.16
N PRO A 279 13.82 2.04 -2.34
CA PRO A 279 12.68 1.15 -2.49
C PRO A 279 12.78 -0.07 -1.56
N SER A 280 11.64 -0.50 -1.05
CA SER A 280 11.50 -1.72 -0.28
C SER A 280 11.68 -2.93 -1.19
N GLU A 281 11.85 -4.09 -0.57
CA GLU A 281 11.92 -5.36 -1.30
C GLU A 281 10.58 -5.70 -1.98
N MET A 282 9.49 -5.03 -1.59
CA MET A 282 8.18 -5.14 -2.25
C MET A 282 8.06 -4.25 -3.49
N HIS A 283 9.01 -3.34 -3.71
CA HIS A 283 9.10 -2.52 -4.91
C HIS A 283 9.89 -3.25 -6.00
N SER A 284 9.38 -4.41 -6.37
CA SER A 284 9.97 -5.23 -7.43
C SER A 284 9.04 -5.22 -8.64
N ALA A 285 9.65 -5.24 -9.84
CA ALA A 285 8.94 -5.48 -11.08
C ALA A 285 8.03 -6.71 -10.93
N PRO A 286 6.71 -6.61 -11.15
CA PRO A 286 5.91 -7.80 -11.39
C PRO A 286 6.58 -8.62 -12.50
N SER A 287 6.50 -9.95 -12.41
CA SER A 287 7.12 -10.84 -13.41
C SER A 287 6.71 -10.35 -14.80
N LYS A 288 7.66 -9.84 -15.62
CA LYS A 288 7.39 -9.18 -16.90
C LYS A 288 6.23 -9.89 -17.61
N VAL A 289 5.04 -9.30 -17.55
CA VAL A 289 3.91 -9.80 -18.31
C VAL A 289 4.31 -9.58 -19.76
N GLU A 290 4.38 -10.68 -20.51
CA GLU A 290 4.81 -10.67 -21.89
C GLU A 290 3.71 -9.98 -22.71
N GLY A 291 3.85 -8.66 -22.86
CA GLY A 291 2.86 -7.77 -23.47
C GLY A 291 2.93 -6.41 -22.78
N LYS A 292 3.91 -5.57 -23.14
CA LYS A 292 3.89 -4.15 -22.76
C LYS A 292 2.64 -3.56 -23.38
N GLU A 293 1.78 -2.95 -22.57
CA GLU A 293 0.71 -2.10 -23.10
C GLU A 293 1.34 -1.01 -23.97
N GLU A 294 0.74 -0.75 -25.12
CA GLU A 294 1.26 0.28 -26.05
C GLU A 294 1.02 1.69 -25.51
N VAL A 295 0.04 1.87 -24.61
CA VAL A 295 -0.33 3.13 -23.95
C VAL A 295 -0.81 2.81 -22.53
N TYR A 296 -0.13 3.36 -21.52
CA TYR A 296 -0.47 3.25 -20.10
C TYR A 296 -1.52 4.30 -19.72
N THR A 297 -2.31 4.07 -18.68
CA THR A 297 -3.06 5.17 -18.05
C THR A 297 -2.16 5.97 -17.11
N PHE A 298 -2.57 7.17 -16.73
CA PHE A 298 -1.86 7.95 -15.71
C PHE A 298 -1.79 7.21 -14.35
N ALA A 299 -2.83 6.46 -14.00
CA ALA A 299 -2.83 5.62 -12.79
C ALA A 299 -1.79 4.49 -12.86
N ASP A 300 -1.68 3.82 -14.01
CA ASP A 300 -0.66 2.78 -14.22
C ASP A 300 0.74 3.37 -14.08
N MET A 301 0.97 4.56 -14.66
CA MET A 301 2.23 5.27 -14.55
C MET A 301 2.57 5.64 -13.10
N LEU A 302 1.61 6.05 -12.27
CA LEU A 302 1.87 6.33 -10.85
C LEU A 302 2.11 5.07 -10.02
N ASP A 303 1.47 3.94 -10.33
CA ASP A 303 1.71 2.68 -9.61
C ASP A 303 3.15 2.17 -9.82
N GLU A 304 3.78 2.51 -10.95
CA GLU A 304 5.18 2.18 -11.23
C GLU A 304 6.17 2.80 -10.23
N PHE A 305 5.79 3.90 -9.59
CA PHE A 305 6.58 4.58 -8.57
C PHE A 305 6.05 4.38 -7.16
N TYR A 306 4.87 3.80 -7.00
CA TYR A 306 4.31 3.53 -5.68
C TYR A 306 5.00 2.34 -5.02
N ASP A 307 5.62 2.55 -3.88
CA ASP A 307 6.24 1.48 -3.11
C ASP A 307 5.23 0.92 -2.10
N LYS A 308 4.69 -0.26 -2.41
CA LYS A 308 3.70 -0.93 -1.54
C LYS A 308 4.25 -1.25 -0.15
N GLY A 309 5.55 -1.53 -0.02
CA GLY A 309 6.17 -1.80 1.29
C GLY A 309 6.29 -0.55 2.15
N TRP A 310 6.37 0.62 1.53
CA TRP A 310 6.44 1.91 2.21
C TRP A 310 5.14 2.70 2.28
N GLY A 311 4.15 2.34 1.47
CA GLY A 311 2.92 3.09 1.29
C GLY A 311 3.14 4.49 0.72
N GLU A 312 4.26 4.73 0.03
CA GLU A 312 4.72 6.04 -0.43
C GLU A 312 5.30 5.94 -1.84
N GLN A 313 5.29 7.07 -2.55
CA GLN A 313 5.97 7.20 -3.84
C GLN A 313 7.49 7.20 -3.65
N VAL A 314 8.18 6.34 -4.40
CA VAL A 314 9.65 6.30 -4.51
C VAL A 314 10.08 6.80 -5.88
N GLN A 315 11.34 7.18 -6.03
CA GLN A 315 11.87 7.73 -7.29
C GLN A 315 12.49 6.64 -8.17
N VAL A 316 12.08 5.38 -8.03
CA VAL A 316 12.56 4.25 -8.81
C VAL A 316 11.35 3.60 -9.47
N SER A 317 11.36 3.42 -10.78
CA SER A 317 10.28 2.71 -11.49
C SER A 317 10.41 1.20 -11.30
N ARG A 318 9.29 0.47 -11.21
CA ARG A 318 9.30 -0.99 -11.12
C ARG A 318 9.75 -1.64 -12.43
N ASN A 319 9.15 -1.23 -13.56
CA ASN A 319 9.31 -1.91 -14.85
C ASN A 319 10.10 -1.14 -15.91
N PHE A 320 10.26 0.17 -15.73
CA PHE A 320 10.89 1.02 -16.73
C PHE A 320 12.38 1.23 -16.44
N GLU A 321 13.16 1.22 -17.52
CA GLU A 321 14.59 1.52 -17.46
C GLU A 321 14.85 3.01 -17.72
N MET A 322 16.01 3.50 -17.26
CA MET A 322 16.47 4.84 -17.60
C MET A 322 16.56 5.03 -19.12
N TRP A 323 16.12 6.18 -19.61
CA TRP A 323 15.99 6.57 -21.02
C TRP A 323 14.92 5.82 -21.81
N GLU A 324 14.15 4.94 -21.16
CA GLU A 324 12.96 4.35 -21.75
C GLU A 324 11.90 5.43 -22.00
N THR A 325 11.17 5.26 -23.09
CA THR A 325 10.06 6.14 -23.45
C THR A 325 8.76 5.36 -23.30
N ILE A 326 7.77 5.99 -22.69
CA ILE A 326 6.43 5.42 -22.49
C ILE A 326 5.37 6.35 -23.06
N LYS A 327 4.23 5.77 -23.38
CA LYS A 327 3.04 6.50 -23.79
C LYS A 327 2.00 6.43 -22.70
N VAL A 328 1.43 7.56 -22.33
CA VAL A 328 0.46 7.67 -21.25
C VAL A 328 -0.77 8.41 -21.76
N GLY A 329 -1.92 7.77 -21.68
CA GLY A 329 -3.20 8.29 -22.17
C GLY A 329 -4.20 8.55 -21.05
N GLY A 330 -5.09 9.51 -21.28
CA GLY A 330 -6.22 9.76 -20.39
C GLY A 330 -7.29 10.63 -21.05
N GLU A 331 -8.53 10.50 -20.57
CA GLU A 331 -9.63 11.39 -20.95
C GLU A 331 -9.53 12.70 -20.19
N LEU A 332 -9.41 13.83 -20.91
CA LEU A 332 -9.37 15.17 -20.36
C LEU A 332 -10.68 15.50 -19.64
N GLN A 333 -10.65 15.73 -18.33
CA GLN A 333 -11.83 16.05 -17.52
C GLN A 333 -12.07 17.55 -17.42
N SER A 334 -11.01 18.33 -17.24
CA SER A 334 -11.11 19.79 -17.20
C SER A 334 -9.83 20.45 -17.67
N ILE A 335 -9.98 21.66 -18.21
CA ILE A 335 -8.89 22.53 -18.65
C ILE A 335 -9.16 23.96 -18.19
N ALA A 336 -8.16 24.62 -17.62
CA ALA A 336 -8.25 25.99 -17.15
C ALA A 336 -7.00 26.79 -17.47
N TYR A 337 -7.16 28.01 -17.99
CA TYR A 337 -6.07 28.94 -18.27
C TYR A 337 -5.98 30.01 -17.17
N ASP A 338 -4.76 30.24 -16.65
CA ASP A 338 -4.46 31.34 -15.74
C ASP A 338 -3.66 32.42 -16.47
N GLU A 339 -4.30 33.58 -16.72
CA GLU A 339 -3.68 34.75 -17.35
C GLU A 339 -2.47 35.28 -16.57
N THR A 340 -2.38 35.03 -15.26
CA THR A 340 -1.31 35.54 -14.40
C THR A 340 -0.02 34.77 -14.60
N SER A 341 -0.10 33.44 -14.65
CA SER A 341 1.04 32.56 -14.93
C SER A 341 1.30 32.40 -16.41
N GLY A 342 0.28 32.61 -17.25
CA GLY A 342 0.33 32.33 -18.68
C GLY A 342 0.26 30.84 -19.00
N GLN A 343 -0.30 30.03 -18.09
CA GLN A 343 -0.27 28.56 -18.17
C GLN A 343 -1.68 27.96 -18.18
N SER A 344 -1.82 26.85 -18.88
CA SER A 344 -3.01 26.00 -18.86
C SER A 344 -2.78 24.79 -17.96
N THR A 345 -3.80 24.47 -17.17
CA THR A 345 -3.85 23.30 -16.28
C THR A 345 -4.87 22.31 -16.85
N LEU A 346 -4.43 21.09 -17.15
CA LEU A 346 -5.23 19.98 -17.67
C LEU A 346 -5.38 18.93 -16.57
N SER A 347 -6.58 18.35 -16.44
CA SER A 347 -6.86 17.26 -15.48
C SER A 347 -7.44 16.04 -16.18
N PHE A 348 -7.10 14.83 -15.74
CA PHE A 348 -7.47 13.58 -16.43
C PHE A 348 -8.21 12.59 -15.53
N ALA A 349 -9.08 11.75 -16.10
CA ALA A 349 -9.83 10.70 -15.40
C ALA A 349 -8.94 9.53 -14.93
N PRO A 350 -9.41 8.65 -13.99
CA PRO A 350 -10.74 8.60 -13.37
C PRO A 350 -10.93 9.51 -12.15
N GLU A 351 -9.87 10.10 -11.64
CA GLU A 351 -9.90 11.05 -10.54
C GLU A 351 -9.21 12.32 -11.04
N GLU A 352 -9.75 13.51 -10.79
CA GLU A 352 -9.09 14.82 -11.09
C GLU A 352 -7.70 14.99 -10.40
N SER A 353 -7.10 13.91 -9.91
CA SER A 353 -5.83 13.79 -9.21
C SER A 353 -4.61 13.92 -10.14
N HIS A 354 -4.77 13.71 -11.45
CA HIS A 354 -3.66 13.88 -12.41
C HIS A 354 -3.76 15.23 -13.09
N ILE A 355 -2.83 16.11 -12.73
CA ILE A 355 -2.78 17.48 -13.23
C ILE A 355 -1.50 17.66 -14.03
N MET A 356 -1.64 18.16 -15.25
CA MET A 356 -0.53 18.60 -16.10
C MET A 356 -0.62 20.10 -16.36
N ILE A 357 0.52 20.75 -16.36
CA ILE A 357 0.69 22.18 -16.61
C ILE A 357 1.51 22.35 -17.89
N PHE A 358 1.03 23.24 -18.76
CA PHE A 358 1.71 23.64 -19.99
C PHE A 358 1.60 25.16 -20.18
N ASP A 359 2.59 25.76 -20.84
CA ASP A 359 2.60 27.17 -21.16
C ASP A 359 1.67 27.48 -22.35
N GLY A 360 1.00 28.63 -22.29
CA GLY A 360 0.02 29.07 -23.28
C GLY A 360 -1.44 28.77 -22.92
N ASP A 361 -2.36 29.41 -23.64
CA ASP A 361 -3.81 29.17 -23.52
C ASP A 361 -4.22 28.02 -24.44
N LEU A 362 -4.54 26.88 -23.83
CA LEU A 362 -4.92 25.65 -24.51
C LEU A 362 -6.45 25.44 -24.51
N THR A 363 -7.23 26.33 -23.88
CA THR A 363 -8.69 26.18 -23.72
C THR A 363 -9.48 26.31 -25.02
N SER A 364 -8.85 26.84 -26.07
CA SER A 364 -9.42 26.91 -27.42
C SER A 364 -8.98 25.76 -28.33
N THR A 365 -8.02 24.94 -27.87
CA THR A 365 -7.42 23.84 -28.62
C THR A 365 -8.01 22.50 -28.22
N PHE A 366 -8.29 22.32 -26.92
CA PHE A 366 -8.80 21.05 -26.37
C PHE A 366 -10.10 21.24 -25.62
N GLU A 367 -10.94 20.21 -25.63
CA GLU A 367 -12.23 20.17 -24.94
C GLU A 367 -12.32 18.97 -23.97
N PRO A 368 -12.99 19.12 -22.82
CA PRO A 368 -13.26 17.98 -21.93
C PRO A 368 -13.96 16.82 -22.66
N GLY A 369 -13.53 15.59 -22.37
CA GLY A 369 -13.95 14.36 -23.01
C GLY A 369 -13.02 13.87 -24.13
N GLU A 370 -12.02 14.66 -24.51
CA GLU A 370 -10.98 14.23 -25.47
C GLU A 370 -10.01 13.24 -24.83
N GLU A 371 -9.68 12.16 -25.56
CA GLU A 371 -8.58 11.27 -25.19
C GLU A 371 -7.27 11.86 -25.69
N LEU A 372 -6.39 12.22 -24.76
CA LEU A 372 -5.06 12.74 -25.07
C LEU A 372 -4.02 11.69 -24.71
N VAL A 373 -3.02 11.51 -25.57
CA VAL A 373 -1.90 10.59 -25.35
C VAL A 373 -0.60 11.37 -25.35
N PHE A 374 0.18 11.21 -24.28
CA PHE A 374 1.47 11.84 -24.09
C PHE A 374 2.58 10.81 -24.19
N GLU A 375 3.75 11.25 -24.63
CA GLU A 375 4.98 10.48 -24.66
C GLU A 375 5.97 11.10 -23.68
N PHE A 376 6.47 10.30 -22.73
CA PHE A 376 7.42 10.73 -21.72
C PHE A 376 8.67 9.85 -21.75
N GLN A 377 9.81 10.44 -21.41
CA GLN A 377 11.06 9.71 -21.25
C GLN A 377 11.49 9.67 -19.78
N PHE A 378 11.90 8.49 -19.30
CA PHE A 378 12.54 8.37 -18.00
C PHE A 378 13.96 8.94 -18.05
N VAL A 379 14.23 10.00 -17.30
CA VAL A 379 15.53 10.65 -17.21
C VAL A 379 16.12 10.47 -15.80
N PRO A 380 17.45 10.38 -15.66
CA PRO A 380 18.06 10.27 -14.34
C PRO A 380 17.74 11.50 -13.50
N LEU A 381 17.33 11.26 -12.26
CA LEU A 381 17.16 12.33 -11.27
C LEU A 381 18.51 12.92 -10.84
N ILE A 382 19.56 12.10 -10.85
CA ILE A 382 20.91 12.46 -10.36
C ILE A 382 21.97 11.69 -11.17
N ASP A 383 23.19 12.25 -11.28
CA ASP A 383 24.31 11.76 -12.09
C ASP A 383 24.42 10.23 -12.13
N GLU A 384 24.66 9.68 -13.34
CA GLU A 384 24.39 8.36 -13.97
C GLU A 384 24.63 7.05 -13.17
N SER A 385 24.59 7.10 -11.85
CA SER A 385 25.10 6.09 -10.92
C SER A 385 24.02 5.48 -10.01
N TYR A 386 22.82 6.06 -9.98
CA TYR A 386 21.67 5.54 -9.24
C TYR A 386 20.45 5.33 -10.13
N GLU A 387 19.61 4.35 -9.80
CA GLU A 387 18.39 3.96 -10.51
C GLU A 387 17.23 4.95 -10.33
N PHE A 388 17.48 6.14 -9.74
CA PHE A 388 16.44 7.13 -9.52
C PHE A 388 16.12 7.87 -10.82
N VAL A 389 14.83 7.89 -11.19
CA VAL A 389 14.35 8.45 -12.44
C VAL A 389 13.20 9.43 -12.21
N HIS A 390 13.06 10.38 -13.13
CA HIS A 390 11.88 11.22 -13.33
C HIS A 390 11.37 11.05 -14.75
N LEU A 391 10.15 11.49 -15.00
CA LEU A 391 9.78 11.85 -16.36
C LEU A 391 10.54 13.12 -16.76
N ASP A 392 10.97 13.19 -18.00
CA ASP A 392 11.54 14.40 -18.61
C ASP A 392 10.60 15.61 -18.44
N TYR A 393 9.29 15.38 -18.47
CA TYR A 393 8.27 16.36 -18.09
C TYR A 393 8.46 16.92 -16.67
N ASP A 394 8.60 16.07 -15.65
CA ASP A 394 8.78 16.52 -14.26
C ASP A 394 10.11 17.27 -14.09
N ALA A 395 11.16 16.80 -14.77
CA ALA A 395 12.46 17.45 -14.76
C ALA A 395 12.39 18.86 -15.37
N ALA A 396 11.69 19.02 -16.49
CA ALA A 396 11.46 20.30 -17.13
C ALA A 396 10.65 21.24 -16.22
N LEU A 397 9.54 20.74 -15.65
CA LEU A 397 8.70 21.49 -14.70
C LEU A 397 9.49 21.98 -13.48
N LEU A 398 10.28 21.10 -12.85
CA LEU A 398 11.10 21.45 -11.68
C LEU A 398 12.23 22.44 -12.00
N SER A 399 12.71 22.45 -13.25
CA SER A 399 13.75 23.38 -13.70
C SER A 399 13.22 24.77 -14.05
N GLY A 400 11.89 24.91 -14.17
CA GLY A 400 11.24 26.13 -14.65
C GLY A 400 11.45 26.35 -16.16
N GLU A 401 11.65 25.28 -16.92
CA GLU A 401 11.64 25.32 -18.38
C GLU A 401 10.21 25.55 -18.90
N GLU A 402 10.10 26.17 -20.07
CA GLU A 402 8.81 26.37 -20.74
C GLU A 402 8.30 25.00 -21.24
N LEU A 403 7.11 24.62 -20.81
CA LEU A 403 6.46 23.35 -21.12
C LEU A 403 5.50 23.54 -22.29
N ASN A 404 5.99 23.27 -23.50
CA ASN A 404 5.14 23.21 -24.69
C ASN A 404 4.48 21.82 -24.81
N ILE A 405 3.15 21.80 -24.84
CA ILE A 405 2.37 20.55 -24.96
C ILE A 405 2.72 19.74 -26.22
N GLU A 406 3.08 20.40 -27.32
CA GLU A 406 3.46 19.73 -28.58
C GLU A 406 4.73 18.89 -28.46
N GLU A 407 5.55 19.10 -27.42
CA GLU A 407 6.73 18.27 -27.18
C GLU A 407 6.41 16.90 -26.56
N TYR A 408 5.24 16.77 -25.95
CA TYR A 408 4.82 15.59 -25.21
C TYR A 408 3.58 14.92 -25.84
N LEU A 409 2.66 15.68 -26.41
CA LEU A 409 1.43 15.14 -26.99
C LEU A 409 1.71 14.39 -28.30
N ILE A 410 1.23 13.15 -28.41
CA ILE A 410 1.40 12.28 -29.57
C ILE A 410 0.06 11.96 -30.25
N GLY A 411 -0.26 12.75 -31.28
CA GLY A 411 -1.41 12.53 -32.16
C GLY A 411 -2.68 13.24 -31.70
N GLU A 412 -3.41 13.78 -32.69
CA GLU A 412 -4.81 14.22 -32.61
C GLU A 412 -5.76 13.07 -32.98
#